data_AF-A0A924X897-F1
#
_entry.id   AF-A0A924X897-F1
#
_cell.length_a   1.000
_cell.length_b   1.000
_cell.length_c   1.000
_cell.angle_alpha   90.00
_cell.angle_beta   90.00
_cell.angle_gamma   90.00
#
_symmetry.space_group_name_H-M   'P 1'
#
loop_
_entity.id
_entity.type
_entity.pdbx_description
1 polymer ?
#
loop_
_entity_poly.entity_id
_entity_poly.type
_entity_poly.pdbx_seq_one_letter_code
_entity_poly.pdbx_strand_id
1 'polypeptide(L)'
;MNVRLAAVSLMLVCLPPAVSAQDVRLQGRLDARTRTAVQQIVDSAAASGLPTEPLIDKALEGASKGADDARIVTAVRSLARRLRESRVALGSSANEAELVAGAGALSQGIASSTLSRLRSVRPAERITLPLVVLTDLIARGVPPSTASSVIVSLAGTVSGSDAFSALRRDVQQDIVAGADPAAAVSLRARALLAALPPPPGKVATTTDLEAASTRPPD
;
A
#
# COMPACT_ATOMS: atom_id res chain seq x y z
N MET A 1 -34.47 -63.22 27.55
CA MET A 1 -35.53 -62.29 27.06
C MET A 1 -35.10 -60.88 27.42
N ASN A 2 -35.12 -59.97 26.43
CA ASN A 2 -34.92 -58.51 26.51
C ASN A 2 -33.66 -57.97 25.81
N VAL A 3 -33.88 -57.73 24.51
CA VAL A 3 -33.22 -56.82 23.57
C VAL A 3 -33.19 -55.40 24.13
N ARG A 4 -32.15 -54.60 23.80
CA ARG A 4 -32.29 -53.20 23.32
C ARG A 4 -30.97 -52.64 22.79
N LEU A 5 -30.88 -52.61 21.45
CA LEU A 5 -29.97 -51.76 20.67
C LEU A 5 -30.22 -50.30 21.05
N ALA A 6 -29.16 -49.57 21.41
CA ALA A 6 -29.18 -48.11 21.45
C ALA A 6 -28.79 -47.58 20.07
N ALA A 7 -29.75 -46.98 19.37
CA ALA A 7 -29.55 -46.38 18.06
C ALA A 7 -28.80 -45.04 18.19
N VAL A 8 -27.68 -44.93 17.49
CA VAL A 8 -26.92 -43.70 17.28
C VAL A 8 -27.70 -42.81 16.32
N SER A 9 -28.20 -41.67 16.79
CA SER A 9 -28.80 -40.64 15.94
C SER A 9 -27.70 -39.69 15.47
N LEU A 10 -27.24 -39.88 14.23
CA LEU A 10 -26.33 -38.96 13.54
C LEU A 10 -27.15 -37.78 12.99
N MET A 11 -27.11 -36.64 13.69
CA MET A 11 -27.75 -35.41 13.29
C MET A 11 -26.93 -34.75 12.17
N LEU A 12 -27.36 -34.95 10.92
CA LEU A 12 -26.77 -34.32 9.74
C LEU A 12 -27.20 -32.84 9.70
N VAL A 13 -26.31 -31.95 10.13
CA VAL A 13 -26.49 -30.50 10.00
C VAL A 13 -26.32 -30.12 8.53
N CYS A 14 -27.41 -29.77 7.87
CA CYS A 14 -27.41 -29.17 6.53
C CYS A 14 -27.07 -27.68 6.66
N LEU A 15 -25.81 -27.30 6.39
CA LEU A 15 -25.45 -25.89 6.20
C LEU A 15 -26.00 -25.45 4.82
N PRO A 16 -26.84 -24.42 4.73
CA PRO A 16 -27.26 -23.90 3.43
C PRO A 16 -26.02 -23.36 2.68
N PRO A 17 -25.90 -23.58 1.36
CA PRO A 17 -24.88 -22.90 0.58
C PRO A 17 -25.16 -21.40 0.67
N ALA A 18 -24.13 -20.62 1.03
CA ALA A 18 -24.16 -19.18 0.86
C ALA A 18 -24.44 -18.91 -0.63
N VAL A 19 -25.67 -18.51 -0.95
CA VAL A 19 -26.00 -17.96 -2.25
C VAL A 19 -25.23 -16.65 -2.32
N SER A 20 -24.08 -16.65 -3.01
CA SER A 20 -23.37 -15.41 -3.36
C SER A 20 -24.35 -14.53 -4.13
N ALA A 21 -24.83 -13.47 -3.48
CA ALA A 21 -25.55 -12.42 -4.17
C ALA A 21 -24.59 -11.84 -5.21
N GLN A 22 -24.84 -12.11 -6.50
CA GLN A 22 -24.12 -11.45 -7.59
C GLN A 22 -24.22 -9.94 -7.37
N ASP A 23 -23.10 -9.23 -7.37
CA ASP A 23 -23.14 -7.78 -7.11
C ASP A 23 -24.07 -7.10 -8.13
N VAL A 24 -25.12 -6.47 -7.62
CA VAL A 24 -26.19 -5.85 -8.42
C VAL A 24 -25.61 -4.78 -9.35
N ARG A 25 -24.49 -4.14 -8.97
CA ARG A 25 -23.82 -3.13 -9.80
C ARG A 25 -23.27 -3.70 -11.09
N LEU A 26 -22.93 -4.98 -11.14
CA LEU A 26 -22.43 -5.65 -12.35
C LEU A 26 -23.57 -6.12 -13.28
N GLN A 27 -24.81 -6.12 -12.79
CA GLN A 27 -25.97 -6.49 -13.60
C GLN A 27 -26.24 -5.42 -14.66
N GLY A 28 -26.52 -5.85 -15.88
CA GLY A 28 -26.72 -4.94 -17.02
C GLY A 28 -25.47 -4.20 -17.51
N ARG A 29 -24.35 -4.26 -16.76
CA ARG A 29 -23.05 -3.68 -17.15
C ARG A 29 -22.14 -4.67 -17.87
N LEU A 30 -22.24 -5.94 -17.50
CA LEU A 30 -21.47 -7.05 -18.05
C LEU A 30 -22.41 -8.15 -18.55
N ASP A 31 -21.96 -8.90 -19.55
CA ASP A 31 -22.65 -10.12 -19.97
C ASP A 31 -22.67 -11.17 -18.83
N ALA A 32 -23.51 -12.19 -18.96
CA ALA A 32 -23.69 -13.18 -17.89
C ALA A 32 -22.42 -13.99 -17.59
N ARG A 33 -21.63 -14.30 -18.62
CA ARG A 33 -20.41 -15.12 -18.49
C ARG A 33 -19.31 -14.35 -17.77
N THR A 34 -19.08 -13.11 -18.18
CA THR A 34 -18.10 -12.18 -17.62
C THR A 34 -18.45 -11.82 -16.20
N ARG A 35 -19.74 -11.56 -15.92
CA ARG A 35 -20.21 -11.33 -14.54
C ARG A 35 -19.92 -12.51 -13.63
N THR A 36 -20.20 -13.73 -14.09
CA THR A 36 -19.90 -14.96 -13.33
C THR A 36 -18.40 -15.10 -13.07
N ALA A 37 -17.56 -14.86 -14.09
CA ALA A 37 -16.11 -14.94 -13.95
C ALA A 37 -15.55 -13.87 -12.98
N VAL A 38 -16.06 -12.64 -13.03
CA VAL A 38 -15.69 -11.57 -12.10
C VAL A 38 -16.12 -11.93 -10.67
N GLN A 39 -17.36 -12.42 -10.49
CA GLN A 39 -17.86 -12.82 -9.18
C GLN A 39 -17.00 -13.93 -8.55
N GLN A 40 -16.58 -14.93 -9.33
CA GLN A 40 -15.67 -15.98 -8.84
C GLN A 40 -14.33 -15.42 -8.35
N ILE A 41 -13.80 -14.38 -9.00
CA ILE A 41 -12.55 -13.72 -8.56
C ILE A 41 -12.80 -12.94 -7.26
N VAL A 42 -13.93 -12.23 -7.17
CA VAL A 42 -14.35 -11.48 -5.97
C VAL A 42 -14.53 -12.42 -4.78
N ASP A 43 -15.25 -13.53 -4.96
CA ASP A 43 -15.50 -14.53 -3.91
C ASP A 43 -14.19 -15.17 -3.43
N SER A 44 -13.27 -15.47 -4.36
CA SER A 44 -11.93 -15.97 -4.02
C SER A 44 -11.11 -14.95 -3.23
N ALA A 45 -11.20 -13.66 -3.57
CA ALA A 45 -10.53 -12.59 -2.86
C ALA A 45 -11.11 -12.41 -1.43
N ALA A 46 -12.44 -12.43 -1.31
CA ALA A 46 -13.17 -12.36 -0.05
C ALA A 46 -12.79 -13.51 0.89
N ALA A 47 -12.78 -14.74 0.37
CA ALA A 47 -12.36 -15.94 1.11
C ALA A 47 -10.90 -15.85 1.60
N SER A 48 -10.07 -15.03 0.94
CA SER A 48 -8.68 -14.78 1.31
C SER A 48 -8.50 -13.52 2.20
N GLY A 49 -9.58 -12.87 2.64
CA GLY A 49 -9.53 -11.65 3.44
C GLY A 49 -8.95 -10.43 2.71
N LEU A 50 -9.08 -10.39 1.38
CA LEU A 50 -8.67 -9.27 0.54
C LEU A 50 -9.84 -8.33 0.29
N PRO A 51 -9.58 -7.02 0.07
CA PRO A 51 -10.64 -6.08 -0.26
C PRO A 51 -11.26 -6.39 -1.63
N THR A 52 -12.60 -6.39 -1.66
CA THR A 52 -13.40 -6.76 -2.84
C THR A 52 -13.87 -5.57 -3.66
N GLU A 53 -14.16 -4.43 -3.00
CA GLU A 53 -14.61 -3.21 -3.68
C GLU A 53 -13.69 -2.78 -4.83
N PRO A 54 -12.34 -2.78 -4.69
CA PRO A 54 -11.45 -2.42 -5.79
C PRO A 54 -11.58 -3.35 -7.02
N LEU A 55 -11.97 -4.61 -6.84
CA LEU A 55 -12.16 -5.57 -7.92
C LEU A 55 -13.46 -5.29 -8.70
N ILE A 56 -14.52 -4.96 -7.96
CA ILE A 56 -15.82 -4.58 -8.53
C ILE A 56 -15.68 -3.27 -9.29
N ASP A 57 -15.05 -2.26 -8.68
CA ASP A 57 -14.75 -0.98 -9.32
C ASP A 57 -13.93 -1.16 -10.59
N LYS A 58 -12.93 -2.06 -10.59
CA LYS A 58 -12.13 -2.33 -11.77
C LYS A 58 -12.96 -2.94 -12.91
N ALA A 59 -13.91 -3.80 -12.58
CA ALA A 59 -14.83 -4.38 -13.56
C ALA A 59 -15.76 -3.31 -14.15
N LEU A 60 -16.32 -2.45 -13.29
CA LEU A 60 -17.18 -1.34 -13.69
C LEU A 60 -16.44 -0.29 -14.52
N GLU A 61 -15.19 0.01 -14.19
CA GLU A 61 -14.30 0.87 -14.97
C GLU A 61 -14.11 0.29 -16.38
N GLY A 62 -13.82 -1.01 -16.48
CA GLY A 62 -13.68 -1.71 -17.76
C GLY A 62 -14.94 -1.63 -18.61
N ALA A 63 -16.11 -1.92 -18.01
CA ALA A 63 -17.40 -1.80 -18.68
C ALA A 63 -17.68 -0.37 -19.16
N SER A 64 -17.39 0.63 -18.31
CA SER A 64 -17.59 2.05 -18.65
C SER A 64 -16.69 2.52 -19.80
N LYS A 65 -15.51 1.89 -19.95
CA LYS A 65 -14.57 2.15 -21.05
C LYS A 65 -14.88 1.35 -22.31
N GLY A 66 -15.93 0.53 -22.31
CA GLY A 66 -16.26 -0.36 -23.43
C GLY A 66 -15.16 -1.39 -23.71
N ALA A 67 -14.41 -1.81 -22.68
CA ALA A 67 -13.38 -2.83 -22.84
C ALA A 67 -14.00 -4.20 -23.13
N ASP A 68 -13.35 -5.00 -23.97
CA ASP A 68 -13.80 -6.37 -24.22
C ASP A 68 -13.81 -7.21 -22.93
N ASP A 69 -14.79 -8.09 -22.81
CA ASP A 69 -15.03 -8.95 -21.65
C ASP A 69 -13.77 -9.68 -21.14
N ALA A 70 -12.99 -10.26 -22.05
CA ALA A 70 -11.75 -10.95 -21.71
C ALA A 70 -10.70 -10.01 -21.08
N ARG A 71 -10.65 -8.75 -21.52
CA ARG A 71 -9.76 -7.72 -20.97
C ARG A 71 -10.23 -7.30 -19.58
N ILE A 72 -11.54 -7.20 -19.35
CA ILE A 72 -12.12 -6.92 -18.03
C ILE A 72 -11.71 -8.01 -17.04
N VAL A 73 -11.96 -9.29 -17.35
CA VAL A 73 -11.61 -10.41 -16.47
C VAL A 73 -10.10 -10.46 -16.19
N THR A 74 -9.27 -10.23 -17.21
CA THR A 74 -7.81 -10.20 -17.07
C THR A 74 -7.36 -9.07 -16.14
N ALA A 75 -7.93 -7.88 -16.26
CA ALA A 75 -7.62 -6.75 -15.41
C ALA A 75 -8.00 -7.00 -13.95
N VAL A 76 -9.21 -7.51 -13.71
CA VAL A 76 -9.71 -7.85 -12.36
C VAL A 76 -8.83 -8.93 -11.72
N ARG A 77 -8.48 -9.99 -12.47
CA ARG A 77 -7.59 -11.05 -11.99
C ARG A 77 -6.19 -10.54 -11.65
N SER A 78 -5.64 -9.65 -12.48
CA SER A 78 -4.34 -9.03 -12.24
C SER A 78 -4.36 -8.17 -10.98
N LEU A 79 -5.43 -7.41 -10.75
CA LEU A 79 -5.63 -6.64 -9.53
C LEU A 79 -5.71 -7.55 -8.29
N ALA A 80 -6.51 -8.63 -8.35
CA ALA A 80 -6.59 -9.60 -7.26
C ALA A 80 -5.22 -10.22 -6.90
N ARG A 81 -4.39 -10.51 -7.91
CA ARG A 81 -3.01 -10.98 -7.70
C ARG A 81 -2.15 -9.92 -6.98
N ARG A 82 -2.21 -8.66 -7.42
CA ARG A 82 -1.45 -7.57 -6.79
C ARG A 82 -1.90 -7.29 -5.36
N LEU A 83 -3.20 -7.43 -5.06
CA LEU A 83 -3.70 -7.35 -3.68
C LEU A 83 -3.11 -8.46 -2.80
N ARG A 84 -3.01 -9.70 -3.31
CA ARG A 84 -2.33 -10.79 -2.59
C ARG A 84 -0.85 -10.50 -2.40
N GLU A 85 -0.14 -10.09 -3.44
CA GLU A 85 1.28 -9.75 -3.36
C GLU A 85 1.52 -8.62 -2.35
N SER A 86 0.64 -7.60 -2.32
CA SER A 86 0.68 -6.55 -1.33
C SER A 86 0.43 -7.06 0.09
N ARG A 87 -0.53 -7.99 0.29
CA ARG A 87 -0.79 -8.62 1.60
C ARG A 87 0.43 -9.38 2.11
N VAL A 88 1.10 -10.13 1.23
CA VAL A 88 2.33 -10.86 1.57
C VAL A 88 3.44 -9.88 1.96
N ALA A 89 3.62 -8.81 1.18
CA ALA A 89 4.70 -7.85 1.41
C ALA A 89 4.52 -7.00 2.68
N LEU A 90 3.27 -6.59 2.97
CA LEU A 90 2.93 -5.67 4.05
C LEU A 90 2.54 -6.37 5.35
N GLY A 91 2.26 -7.67 5.30
CA GLY A 91 1.87 -8.48 6.45
C GLY A 91 0.37 -8.47 6.76
N SER A 92 0.00 -9.26 7.77
CA SER A 92 -1.39 -9.46 8.20
C SER A 92 -2.00 -8.20 8.84
N SER A 93 -1.19 -7.31 9.42
CA SER A 93 -1.65 -6.07 10.05
C SER A 93 -2.02 -4.96 9.05
N ALA A 94 -1.71 -5.14 7.76
CA ALA A 94 -2.03 -4.17 6.73
C ALA A 94 -3.55 -3.99 6.59
N ASN A 95 -4.01 -2.75 6.64
CA ASN A 95 -5.42 -2.45 6.41
C ASN A 95 -5.75 -2.41 4.90
N GLU A 96 -7.04 -2.31 4.58
CA GLU A 96 -7.52 -2.26 3.20
C GLU A 96 -6.85 -1.14 2.37
N ALA A 97 -6.78 0.08 2.91
CA ALA A 97 -6.17 1.21 2.20
C ALA A 97 -4.68 0.98 1.88
N GLU A 98 -3.93 0.34 2.79
CA GLU A 98 -2.53 -0.05 2.57
C GLU A 98 -2.41 -1.13 1.50
N LEU A 99 -3.31 -2.12 1.48
CA LEU A 99 -3.33 -3.15 0.43
C LEU A 99 -3.63 -2.56 -0.94
N VAL A 100 -4.59 -1.66 -1.03
CA VAL A 100 -4.96 -1.01 -2.29
C VAL A 100 -3.82 -0.12 -2.79
N ALA A 101 -3.22 0.68 -1.91
CA ALA A 101 -2.06 1.51 -2.25
C ALA A 101 -0.86 0.65 -2.68
N GLY A 102 -0.59 -0.46 -1.98
CA GLY A 102 0.47 -1.40 -2.35
C GLY A 102 0.21 -2.11 -3.69
N ALA A 103 -1.02 -2.53 -3.96
CA ALA A 103 -1.39 -3.08 -5.27
C ALA A 103 -1.25 -2.04 -6.40
N GLY A 104 -1.57 -0.76 -6.12
CA GLY A 104 -1.29 0.37 -6.99
C GLY A 104 0.20 0.53 -7.26
N ALA A 105 1.04 0.46 -6.23
CA ALA A 105 2.49 0.51 -6.37
C ALA A 105 3.04 -0.62 -7.25
N LEU A 106 2.64 -1.87 -6.99
CA LEU A 106 3.02 -3.04 -7.80
C LEU A 106 2.58 -2.87 -9.27
N SER A 107 1.46 -2.19 -9.52
CA SER A 107 1.00 -1.92 -10.88
C SER A 107 1.90 -0.99 -11.68
N GLN A 108 2.63 -0.11 -10.98
CA GLN A 108 3.59 0.84 -11.54
C GLN A 108 5.01 0.25 -11.63
N GLY A 109 5.17 -1.07 -11.41
CA GLY A 109 6.46 -1.76 -11.51
C GLY A 109 7.34 -1.63 -10.27
N ILE A 110 6.82 -1.12 -9.15
CA ILE A 110 7.55 -1.12 -7.87
C ILE A 110 7.68 -2.56 -7.38
N ALA A 111 8.88 -2.94 -6.93
CA ALA A 111 9.13 -4.29 -6.45
C ALA A 111 8.44 -4.54 -5.09
N SER A 112 7.93 -5.76 -4.90
CA SER A 112 7.33 -6.19 -3.62
C SER A 112 8.30 -6.03 -2.44
N SER A 113 9.60 -6.24 -2.65
CA SER A 113 10.65 -5.99 -1.64
C SER A 113 10.71 -4.54 -1.17
N THR A 114 10.34 -3.57 -2.01
CA THR A 114 10.24 -2.16 -1.61
C THR A 114 9.09 -1.94 -0.65
N LEU A 115 7.94 -2.61 -0.87
CA LEU A 115 6.81 -2.57 0.05
C LEU A 115 7.18 -3.18 1.41
N SER A 116 7.84 -4.34 1.40
CA SER A 116 8.34 -4.97 2.63
C SER A 116 9.33 -4.09 3.37
N ARG A 117 10.27 -3.44 2.66
CA ARG A 117 11.22 -2.50 3.26
C ARG A 117 10.52 -1.28 3.86
N LEU A 118 9.51 -0.75 3.17
CA LEU A 118 8.73 0.38 3.68
C LEU A 118 7.97 0.00 4.96
N ARG A 119 7.37 -1.21 5.01
CA ARG A 119 6.75 -1.74 6.23
C ARG A 119 7.77 -1.98 7.34
N SER A 120 8.97 -2.49 7.04
CA SER A 120 9.98 -2.77 8.06
C SER A 120 10.52 -1.52 8.75
N VAL A 121 10.63 -0.40 8.03
CA VAL A 121 11.03 0.88 8.64
C VAL A 121 9.88 1.58 9.37
N ARG A 122 8.64 1.13 9.17
CA ARG A 122 7.41 1.66 9.79
C ARG A 122 6.49 0.54 10.30
N PRO A 123 6.93 -0.27 11.28
CA PRO A 123 6.19 -1.45 11.71
C PRO A 123 4.85 -1.10 12.38
N ALA A 124 4.80 0.00 13.14
CA ALA A 124 3.61 0.44 13.88
C ALA A 124 2.83 1.58 13.20
N GLU A 125 3.39 2.20 12.15
CA GLU A 125 2.77 3.34 11.48
C GLU A 125 1.96 2.93 10.25
N ARG A 126 1.00 3.78 9.88
CA ARG A 126 0.27 3.65 8.62
C ARG A 126 1.16 4.07 7.46
N ILE A 127 1.24 3.24 6.43
CA ILE A 127 2.08 3.49 5.25
C ILE A 127 1.26 3.82 3.99
N THR A 128 -0.05 4.01 4.11
CA THR A 128 -0.93 4.37 2.97
C THR A 128 -0.43 5.62 2.25
N LEU A 129 -0.19 6.71 2.98
CA LEU A 129 0.26 7.97 2.37
C LEU A 129 1.65 7.86 1.72
N PRO A 130 2.69 7.29 2.38
CA PRO A 130 3.96 7.01 1.73
C PRO A 130 3.83 6.24 0.41
N LEU A 131 2.97 5.21 0.36
CA LEU A 131 2.72 4.43 -0.86
C LEU A 131 2.03 5.25 -1.96
N VAL A 132 1.03 6.05 -1.59
CA VAL A 132 0.34 6.94 -2.54
C VAL A 132 1.31 7.98 -3.11
N VAL A 133 2.14 8.60 -2.26
CA VAL A 133 3.15 9.56 -2.72
C VAL A 133 4.17 8.89 -3.62
N LEU A 134 4.63 7.68 -3.28
CA LEU A 134 5.53 6.90 -4.15
C LEU A 134 4.94 6.71 -5.56
N THR A 135 3.67 6.33 -5.67
CA THR A 135 3.00 6.18 -6.98
C THR A 135 2.79 7.50 -7.71
N ASP A 136 2.49 8.58 -6.97
CA ASP A 136 2.30 9.92 -7.54
C ASP A 136 3.61 10.46 -8.14
N LEU A 137 4.74 10.25 -7.46
CA LEU A 137 6.06 10.63 -7.99
C LEU A 137 6.36 9.92 -9.32
N ILE A 138 6.09 8.62 -9.42
CA ILE A 138 6.30 7.87 -10.67
C ILE A 138 5.38 8.38 -11.77
N ALA A 139 4.11 8.67 -11.46
CA ALA A 139 3.17 9.24 -12.42
C ALA A 139 3.62 10.61 -12.96
N ARG A 140 4.43 11.35 -12.19
CA ARG A 140 5.04 12.63 -12.57
C ARG A 140 6.38 12.48 -13.31
N GLY A 141 6.78 11.26 -13.66
CA GLY A 141 8.00 11.00 -14.44
C GLY A 141 9.26 10.76 -13.61
N VAL A 142 9.13 10.61 -12.28
CA VAL A 142 10.28 10.24 -11.44
C VAL A 142 10.60 8.76 -11.66
N PRO A 143 11.86 8.38 -11.91
CA PRO A 143 12.22 6.97 -12.07
C PRO A 143 11.83 6.13 -10.84
N PRO A 144 11.26 4.91 -11.01
CA PRO A 144 10.77 4.10 -9.89
C PRO A 144 11.81 3.80 -8.82
N SER A 145 13.07 3.57 -9.20
CA SER A 145 14.18 3.34 -8.27
C SER A 145 14.49 4.56 -7.42
N THR A 146 14.54 5.75 -8.04
CA THR A 146 14.75 7.03 -7.36
C THR A 146 13.61 7.33 -6.39
N ALA A 147 12.36 7.23 -6.84
CA ALA A 147 11.19 7.47 -6.00
C ALA A 147 11.16 6.51 -4.80
N SER A 148 11.41 5.21 -5.03
CA SER A 148 11.45 4.19 -3.98
C SER A 148 12.55 4.47 -2.94
N SER A 149 13.75 4.82 -3.41
CA SER A 149 14.88 5.13 -2.53
C SER A 149 14.59 6.34 -1.64
N VAL A 150 14.03 7.40 -2.22
CA VAL A 150 13.66 8.62 -1.49
C VAL A 150 12.57 8.36 -0.48
N ILE A 151 11.48 7.68 -0.86
CA ILE A 151 10.35 7.43 0.04
C ILE A 151 10.74 6.53 1.19
N VAL A 152 11.53 5.48 0.95
CA VAL A 152 12.00 4.62 2.05
C VAL A 152 12.98 5.34 2.97
N SER A 153 13.90 6.15 2.42
CA SER A 153 14.83 6.96 3.23
C SER A 153 14.08 7.97 4.09
N LEU A 154 13.08 8.64 3.51
CA LEU A 154 12.23 9.58 4.24
C LEU A 154 11.45 8.85 5.33
N ALA A 155 10.80 7.73 5.00
CA ALA A 155 9.99 6.95 5.94
C ALA A 155 10.77 6.40 7.13
N GLY A 156 12.05 6.07 6.97
CA GLY A 156 12.91 5.62 8.06
C GLY A 156 13.47 6.75 8.94
N THR A 157 13.31 8.01 8.52
CA THR A 157 13.91 9.16 9.23
C THR A 157 12.86 10.05 9.88
N VAL A 158 11.78 10.36 9.18
CA VAL A 158 10.69 11.19 9.70
C VAL A 158 9.62 10.29 10.30
N SER A 159 8.95 10.76 11.36
CA SER A 159 7.72 10.14 11.87
C SER A 159 6.48 10.84 11.28
N GLY A 160 5.37 10.12 11.19
CA GLY A 160 4.10 10.70 10.74
C GLY A 160 4.02 10.94 9.22
N SER A 161 3.00 11.71 8.81
CA SER A 161 2.56 11.87 7.41
C SER A 161 2.96 13.20 6.77
N ASP A 162 3.26 14.23 7.55
CA ASP A 162 3.33 15.61 7.06
C ASP A 162 4.46 15.83 6.05
N ALA A 163 5.60 15.20 6.29
CA ALA A 163 6.74 15.24 5.38
C ALA A 163 6.42 14.70 3.98
N PHE A 164 5.56 13.67 3.85
CA PHE A 164 5.16 13.15 2.54
C PHE A 164 4.21 14.08 1.81
N SER A 165 3.28 14.71 2.55
CA SER A 165 2.38 15.72 2.01
C SER A 165 3.15 16.98 1.56
N ALA A 166 4.15 17.40 2.33
CA ALA A 166 5.06 18.49 1.96
C ALA A 166 5.88 18.12 0.72
N LEU A 167 6.55 16.97 0.72
CA LEU A 167 7.31 16.48 -0.43
C LEU A 167 6.48 16.48 -1.71
N ARG A 168 5.26 15.92 -1.65
CA ARG A 168 4.36 15.87 -2.81
C ARG A 168 4.02 17.26 -3.35
N ARG A 169 3.65 18.20 -2.46
CA ARG A 169 3.31 19.57 -2.87
C ARG A 169 4.50 20.29 -3.49
N ASP A 170 5.65 20.24 -2.83
CA ASP A 170 6.84 21.00 -3.24
C ASP A 170 7.42 20.47 -4.55
N VAL A 171 7.48 19.14 -4.72
CA VAL A 171 7.90 18.52 -5.98
C VAL A 171 6.95 18.89 -7.10
N GLN A 172 5.63 18.87 -6.83
CA GLN A 172 4.67 19.27 -7.85
C GLN A 172 4.85 20.74 -8.26
N GLN A 173 5.13 21.63 -7.30
CA GLN A 173 5.40 23.03 -7.59
C GLN A 173 6.66 23.20 -8.45
N ASP A 174 7.73 22.45 -8.16
CA ASP A 174 8.98 22.48 -8.95
C ASP A 174 8.76 21.99 -10.39
N ILE A 175 8.02 20.89 -10.56
CA ILE A 175 7.73 20.33 -11.90
C ILE A 175 6.87 21.30 -12.71
N VAL A 176 5.87 21.94 -12.09
CA VAL A 176 5.07 22.99 -12.75
C VAL A 176 5.93 24.19 -13.14
N ALA A 177 6.98 24.51 -12.36
CA ALA A 177 7.96 25.53 -12.68
C ALA A 177 9.01 25.08 -13.73
N GLY A 178 8.90 23.86 -14.27
CA GLY A 178 9.76 23.34 -15.33
C GLY A 178 11.00 22.59 -14.85
N ALA A 179 11.10 22.25 -13.56
CA ALA A 179 12.21 21.46 -13.04
C ALA A 179 12.12 19.99 -13.51
N ASP A 180 13.29 19.35 -13.66
CA ASP A 180 13.36 17.90 -13.86
C ASP A 180 12.75 17.15 -12.65
N PRO A 181 11.84 16.18 -12.85
CA PRO A 181 11.18 15.47 -11.75
C PRO A 181 12.15 14.77 -10.78
N ALA A 182 13.20 14.13 -11.28
CA ALA A 182 14.14 13.40 -10.43
C ALA A 182 15.00 14.35 -9.60
N ALA A 183 15.42 15.47 -10.19
CA ALA A 183 16.14 16.53 -9.50
C ALA A 183 15.27 17.19 -8.42
N ALA A 184 14.02 17.53 -8.75
CA ALA A 184 13.06 18.13 -7.83
C ALA A 184 12.84 17.27 -6.58
N VAL A 185 12.53 15.97 -6.78
CA VAL A 185 12.35 15.03 -5.65
C VAL A 185 13.60 14.94 -4.79
N SER A 186 14.78 14.81 -5.41
CA SER A 186 16.03 14.66 -4.67
C SER A 186 16.36 15.90 -3.84
N LEU A 187 16.13 17.09 -4.39
CA LEU A 187 16.34 18.36 -3.71
C LEU A 187 15.39 18.51 -2.52
N ARG A 188 14.09 18.32 -2.74
CA ARG A 188 13.06 18.48 -1.69
C ARG A 188 13.19 17.44 -0.59
N ALA A 189 13.51 16.19 -0.92
CA ALA A 189 13.75 15.16 0.08
C ALA A 189 14.95 15.49 0.97
N ARG A 190 16.07 15.98 0.40
CA ARG A 190 17.23 16.41 1.19
C ARG A 190 16.89 17.57 2.12
N ALA A 191 16.14 18.56 1.64
CA ALA A 191 15.71 19.69 2.45
C ALA A 191 14.85 19.25 3.64
N LEU A 192 13.88 18.36 3.43
CA LEU A 192 13.05 17.80 4.50
C LEU A 192 13.86 16.99 5.51
N LEU A 193 14.84 16.22 5.03
CA LEU A 193 15.72 15.43 5.90
C LEU A 193 16.66 16.31 6.74
N ALA A 194 17.12 17.43 6.19
CA ALA A 194 17.99 18.39 6.87
C ALA A 194 17.24 19.27 7.89
N ALA A 195 15.93 19.47 7.71
CA ALA A 195 15.10 20.30 8.59
C ALA A 195 14.68 19.60 9.90
N LEU A 196 15.04 18.32 10.08
CA LEU A 196 14.79 17.59 11.32
C LEU A 196 15.67 18.13 12.46
N PRO A 197 15.11 18.39 13.66
CA PRO A 197 15.91 18.72 14.82
C PRO A 197 16.91 17.59 15.13
N PRO A 198 18.14 17.91 15.58
CA PRO A 198 19.10 16.88 15.97
C PRO A 198 18.50 16.01 17.09
N PRO A 199 18.83 14.71 17.14
CA PRO A 199 18.30 13.82 18.17
C PRO A 199 18.67 14.36 19.56
N PRO A 200 17.77 14.27 20.55
CA PRO A 200 18.10 14.61 21.92
C PRO A 200 19.26 13.71 22.37
N GLY A 201 20.44 14.29 22.57
CA GLY A 201 21.66 13.57 22.92
C GLY A 201 22.94 14.04 22.21
N LYS A 202 22.85 14.94 21.21
CA LYS A 202 24.00 15.62 20.61
C LYS A 202 23.96 17.15 20.78
N VAL A 203 23.51 17.63 21.93
CA VAL A 203 23.95 18.96 22.37
C VAL A 203 25.33 18.71 22.96
N ALA A 204 26.39 19.08 22.23
CA ALA A 204 27.70 19.19 22.84
C ALA A 204 27.54 20.21 23.97
N THR A 205 27.54 19.74 25.20
CA THR A 205 27.52 20.60 26.37
C THR A 205 28.71 21.53 26.21
N THR A 206 28.45 22.83 26.13
CA THR A 206 29.44 23.91 26.09
C THR A 206 30.32 23.99 27.35
N THR A 207 30.40 22.91 28.12
CA THR A 207 31.18 22.79 29.36
C THR A 207 32.63 22.36 29.10
N ASP A 208 32.97 21.86 27.90
CA ASP A 208 34.35 21.43 27.59
C ASP A 208 35.30 22.58 27.19
N LEU A 209 34.83 23.84 27.10
CA LEU A 209 35.71 25.00 26.89
C LEU A 209 36.25 25.62 28.20
N GLU A 210 35.75 25.20 29.37
CA GLU A 210 36.15 25.75 30.68
C GLU A 210 37.18 24.87 31.42
N ALA A 211 37.83 23.93 30.72
CA ALA A 211 38.92 23.13 31.28
C ALA A 211 40.32 23.54 30.75
N ALA A 212 40.41 24.52 29.85
CA ALA A 212 41.68 24.94 29.24
C ALA A 212 42.28 26.24 29.81
N SER A 213 41.65 26.87 30.81
CA SER A 213 42.05 28.19 31.32
C SER A 213 42.37 28.23 32.82
N THR A 214 43.20 27.31 33.32
CA THR A 214 43.93 27.52 34.59
C THR A 214 45.26 26.76 34.56
N ARG A 215 46.27 27.40 33.96
CA ARG A 215 47.68 27.12 34.27
C ARG A 215 48.32 28.41 34.77
N PRO A 216 48.70 28.54 36.06
CA PRO A 216 49.68 29.53 36.48
C PRO A 216 51.09 28.91 36.54
N PRO A 217 52.14 29.76 36.46
CA PRO A 217 53.51 29.36 36.20
C PRO A 217 54.30 29.03 37.49
N ASP A 218 55.36 28.25 37.29
CA ASP A 218 56.56 27.96 38.10
C ASP A 218 56.59 28.34 39.59
#